data_AF-A0A370WV23-F1
#
_entry.id   AF-A0A370WV23-F1
#
_cell.length_a   1.000
_cell.length_b   1.000
_cell.length_c   1.000
_cell.angle_alpha   90.00
_cell.angle_beta   90.00
_cell.angle_gamma   90.00
#
_symmetry.space_group_name_H-M   'P 1'
#
loop_
_entity.id
_entity.type
_entity.pdbx_description
1 polymer ?
#
loop_
_entity_poly.entity_id
_entity_poly.type
_entity_poly.pdbx_seq_one_letter_code
_entity_poly.pdbx_strand_id
1 'polypeptide(L)' 'MKQMNDHGGSYCKLKDAATYISVRPLKLCDMIRNGEIEAHQAPHGETFILWSEIHCYMTKRAGGTV' A
#
# COMPACT_ATOMS: atom_id res chain seq x y z
N MET A 1 23.05 1.35 11.74
CA MET A 1 21.59 1.34 11.54
C MET A 1 21.31 0.74 10.18
N LYS A 2 20.45 -0.29 10.07
CA LYS A 2 20.12 -0.91 8.78
C LYS A 2 19.42 0.12 7.91
N GLN A 3 20.00 0.41 6.75
CA GLN A 3 19.34 1.14 5.68
C GLN A 3 18.05 0.39 5.34
N MET A 4 16.91 0.99 5.69
CA MET A 4 15.64 0.62 5.10
C MET A 4 15.81 0.92 3.60
N ASN A 5 15.60 -0.08 2.76
CA ASN A 5 15.64 0.12 1.31
C ASN A 5 14.72 1.29 0.99
N ASP A 6 15.31 2.42 0.58
CA ASP A 6 14.58 3.51 -0.03
C ASP A 6 13.75 2.89 -1.15
N HIS A 7 12.44 2.88 -0.97
CA HIS A 7 11.51 2.57 -2.05
C HIS A 7 11.69 3.68 -3.08
N GLY A 8 12.63 3.50 -4.01
CA GLY A 8 13.04 4.51 -4.99
C GLY A 8 11.95 4.92 -5.99
N GLY A 9 10.73 4.41 -5.84
CA GLY A 9 9.53 4.90 -6.53
C GLY A 9 8.46 5.28 -5.52
N SER A 10 7.70 6.35 -5.80
CA SER A 10 6.56 6.80 -4.99
C SER A 10 5.42 5.78 -4.87
N TYR A 11 5.52 4.67 -5.61
CA TYR A 11 4.53 3.61 -5.73
C TYR A 11 5.10 2.25 -5.36
N CYS A 12 4.21 1.35 -4.96
CA CYS A 12 4.48 -0.04 -4.65
C CYS A 12 3.55 -0.96 -5.43
N LYS A 13 4.03 -2.17 -5.70
CA LYS A 13 3.21 -3.23 -6.25
C LYS A 13 2.33 -3.82 -5.16
N LEU A 14 1.20 -4.38 -5.57
CA LEU A 14 0.20 -4.96 -4.67
C LEU A 14 0.80 -6.03 -3.72
N LYS A 15 1.77 -6.83 -4.20
CA LYS A 15 2.47 -7.83 -3.39
C LYS A 15 3.34 -7.21 -2.29
N ASP A 16 4.02 -6.11 -2.59
CA ASP A 16 4.91 -5.43 -1.65
C ASP A 16 4.10 -4.70 -0.59
N ALA A 17 3.03 -4.02 -1.00
CA ALA A 17 2.04 -3.42 -0.10
C ALA A 17 1.45 -4.45 0.88
N ALA A 18 0.99 -5.60 0.36
CA ALA A 18 0.40 -6.66 1.18
C ALA A 18 1.39 -7.21 2.21
N THR A 19 2.65 -7.37 1.80
CA THR A 19 3.73 -7.81 2.68
C THR A 19 4.01 -6.77 3.78
N TYR A 20 4.06 -5.49 3.40
CA TYR A 20 4.35 -4.38 4.33
C TYR A 20 3.30 -4.28 5.45
N ILE A 21 2.00 -4.32 5.10
CA ILE A 21 0.91 -4.24 6.10
C ILE A 21 0.54 -5.60 6.71
N SER A 22 1.31 -6.65 6.41
CA SER A 22 1.14 -8.02 6.92
C SER A 22 -0.25 -8.61 6.65
N VAL A 23 -0.75 -8.49 5.42
CA VAL A 23 -2.02 -9.10 4.97
C VAL A 23 -1.80 -10.00 3.75
N ARG A 24 -2.76 -10.90 3.50
CA ARG A 24 -2.75 -11.70 2.26
C ARG A 24 -3.06 -10.81 1.05
N PRO A 25 -2.48 -11.05 -0.14
CA PRO A 25 -2.78 -10.27 -1.35
C PRO A 25 -4.27 -10.19 -1.68
N LEU A 26 -5.02 -11.30 -1.52
CA LEU A 26 -6.48 -11.30 -1.72
C LEU A 26 -7.19 -10.35 -0.75
N LYS A 27 -6.76 -10.30 0.51
CA LYS A 27 -7.33 -9.38 1.51
C LYS A 27 -7.03 -7.93 1.16
N LEU A 28 -5.82 -7.62 0.66
CA LEU A 28 -5.50 -6.29 0.16
C LEU A 28 -6.39 -5.91 -1.04
N CYS A 29 -6.66 -6.83 -1.96
CA CYS A 29 -7.61 -6.58 -3.05
C CYS A 29 -9.01 -6.23 -2.53
N ASP A 30 -9.50 -6.94 -1.50
CA ASP A 30 -10.80 -6.64 -0.90
C ASP A 30 -10.80 -5.27 -0.19
N MET A 31 -9.71 -4.92 0.48
CA MET A 31 -9.55 -3.60 1.11
C MET A 31 -9.60 -2.47 0.07
N ILE A 32 -8.97 -2.67 -1.09
CA ILE A 32 -9.04 -1.71 -2.21
C ILE A 32 -10.47 -1.60 -2.75
N ARG A 33 -11.17 -2.74 -2.94
CA ARG A 33 -12.57 -2.74 -3.39
C ARG A 33 -13.52 -2.05 -2.41
N ASN A 34 -13.23 -2.16 -1.11
CA ASN A 34 -13.99 -1.51 -0.04
C ASN A 34 -13.65 -0.02 0.13
N GLY A 35 -12.66 0.50 -0.60
CA GLY A 35 -12.20 1.89 -0.47
C GLY A 35 -11.36 2.15 0.79
N GLU A 36 -10.83 1.11 1.44
CA GLU A 36 -9.96 1.27 2.61
C GLU A 36 -8.54 1.74 2.24
N ILE A 37 -8.09 1.41 1.03
CA ILE A 37 -6.79 1.80 0.46
C ILE A 37 -7.02 2.18 -1.00
N GLU A 38 -6.58 3.38 -1.40
CA GLU A 38 -6.63 3.79 -2.80
C GLU A 38 -5.53 3.10 -3.62
N ALA A 39 -5.91 2.64 -4.81
CA ALA A 39 -4.99 2.08 -5.79
C ALA A 39 -5.23 2.72 -7.14
N HIS A 40 -4.17 2.84 -7.93
CA HIS A 40 -4.20 3.43 -9.26
C HIS A 40 -3.90 2.36 -10.31
N GLN A 41 -4.47 2.54 -11.49
CA GLN A 41 -4.22 1.65 -12.63
C GLN A 41 -3.39 2.40 -13.67
N ALA A 42 -2.24 1.82 -14.04
CA ALA A 42 -1.44 2.33 -15.13
C ALA A 42 -2.18 2.09 -16.47
N PRO A 43 -1.88 2.87 -17.53
CA PRO A 43 -2.49 2.69 -18.86
C PRO A 43 -2.32 1.28 -19.44
N HIS A 44 -1.35 0.51 -18.94
CA HIS A 44 -1.03 -0.85 -19.38
C HIS A 44 -1.71 -1.93 -18.51
N GLY A 45 -2.58 -1.54 -17.57
CA GLY A 45 -3.37 -2.44 -16.73
C GLY A 45 -2.72 -2.83 -15.41
N GLU A 46 -1.47 -2.43 -15.14
CA GLU A 46 -0.81 -2.71 -13.86
C GLU A 46 -1.38 -1.85 -12.74
N THR A 47 -1.80 -2.48 -11.63
CA THR A 47 -2.28 -1.79 -10.43
C THR A 47 -1.11 -1.49 -9.50
N PHE A 48 -1.00 -0.22 -9.08
CA PHE A 48 0.00 0.25 -8.14
C PHE A 48 -0.65 1.06 -7.02
N ILE A 49 0.02 1.12 -5.87
CA ILE A 49 -0.46 1.83 -4.67
C ILE A 49 0.62 2.81 -4.26
N LEU A 50 0.26 4.04 -3.90
CA LEU A 50 1.24 4.99 -3.38
C LEU A 50 1.72 4.57 -1.98
N TRP A 51 3.01 4.72 -1.70
CA TRP A 51 3.51 4.45 -0.35
C TRP A 51 2.87 5.36 0.71
N SER A 52 2.53 6.60 0.33
CA SER A 52 1.77 7.50 1.19
C SER A 52 0.44 6.89 1.60
N GLU A 53 -0.32 6.28 0.68
CA GLU A 53 -1.60 5.64 1.00
C GLU A 53 -1.44 4.48 1.99
N ILE A 54 -0.40 3.67 1.80
CA ILE A 54 -0.05 2.60 2.74
C ILE A 54 0.31 3.16 4.13
N HIS A 55 1.08 4.24 4.19
CA HIS A 55 1.42 4.91 5.45
C HIS A 55 0.19 5.52 6.11
N CYS A 56 -0.66 6.23 5.35
CA CYS A 56 -1.92 6.78 5.83
C CYS A 56 -2.80 5.69 6.45
N TYR A 57 -2.95 4.55 5.77
CA TYR A 57 -3.70 3.41 6.27
C TYR A 57 -3.12 2.88 7.60
N MET A 58 -1.81 2.66 7.67
CA MET A 58 -1.16 2.13 8.86
C MET A 58 -1.25 3.08 10.05
N THR A 59 -1.10 4.39 9.82
CA THR A 59 -1.25 5.42 10.84
C THR A 59 -2.67 5.45 11.40
N LYS A 60 -3.69 5.46 10.53
CA LYS A 60 -5.11 5.38 10.96
C LYS A 60 -5.37 4.12 11.77
N ARG A 61 -4.82 2.97 11.34
CA ARG A 61 -4.97 1.69 12.05
C ARG A 61 -4.30 1.66 13.42
N ALA A 62 -3.21 2.39 13.60
CA ALA A 62 -2.53 2.56 14.90
C ALA A 62 -3.22 3.56 15.84
N GLY A 63 -4.32 4.18 15.41
CA GLY A 63 -5.00 5.25 16.15
C GLY A 63 -4.34 6.63 16.01
N GLY A 64 -3.41 6.78 15.06
CA GLY A 64 -2.77 8.05 14.74
C GLY A 64 -3.59 8.90 13.77
N THR A 65 -3.31 10.20 13.75
CA THR A 65 -3.86 11.16 12.78
C THR A 65 -2.88 11.30 11.61
N VAL A 66 -3.42 11.34 10.39
CA VAL A 66 -2.69 11.50 9.13
C VAL A 66 -2.84 12.91 8.62
#